data_AF-L1IS54-F1
#
_entry.id   AF-L1IS54-F1
#
_cell.length_a   1.000
_cell.length_b   1.000
_cell.length_c   1.000
_cell.angle_alpha   90.00
_cell.angle_beta   90.00
_cell.angle_gamma   90.00
#
_symmetry.space_group_name_H-M   'P 1'
#
loop_
_entity.id
_entity.type
_entity.pdbx_description
1 polymer ?
#
loop_
_entity_poly.entity_id
_entity_poly.type
_entity_poly.pdbx_seq_one_letter_code
_entity_poly.pdbx_strand_id
1 'polypeptide(L)'
;GGKAVSRSKKAGLQFPVGRVHRYLKSGKYAERIGAGAPVYLAAVLEYLSAEVLELAGNAARDNKKSRIIPRHIQLAVRNDEELNKL
;
A
#
# COMPACT_ATOMS: atom_id res chain seq x y z
N GLY A 1 -15.92 -29.04 4.50
CA GLY A 1 -14.62 -28.43 4.83
C GLY A 1 -14.69 -26.93 4.65
N GLY A 2 -14.45 -26.15 5.70
CA GLY A 2 -14.50 -24.69 5.62
C GLY A 2 -13.35 -24.11 4.78
N LYS A 3 -13.60 -23.03 4.04
CA LYS A 3 -12.55 -22.32 3.29
C LYS A 3 -11.53 -21.74 4.28
N ALA A 4 -10.23 -21.96 4.01
CA ALA A 4 -9.18 -21.38 4.81
C ALA A 4 -9.21 -19.83 4.75
N VAL A 5 -9.11 -19.18 5.91
CA VAL A 5 -9.04 -17.71 6.00
C VAL A 5 -7.70 -17.24 5.45
N SER A 6 -7.72 -16.26 4.53
CA SER A 6 -6.51 -15.71 3.93
C SER A 6 -5.62 -15.01 4.96
N ARG A 7 -4.31 -14.96 4.70
CA ARG A 7 -3.35 -14.25 5.59
C ARG A 7 -3.66 -12.76 5.70
N SER A 8 -4.11 -12.13 4.62
CA SER A 8 -4.56 -10.73 4.63
C SER A 8 -5.76 -10.53 5.56
N LYS A 9 -6.79 -11.37 5.43
CA LYS A 9 -7.98 -11.29 6.29
C LYS A 9 -7.64 -11.53 7.76
N LYS A 10 -6.72 -12.46 8.07
CA LYS A 10 -6.22 -12.67 9.44
C LYS A 10 -5.45 -11.46 9.99
N ALA A 11 -4.74 -10.73 9.13
CA ALA A 11 -3.96 -9.55 9.51
C ALA A 11 -4.77 -8.23 9.45
N GLY A 12 -6.03 -8.25 9.00
CA GLY A 12 -6.84 -7.04 8.84
C GLY A 12 -6.43 -6.14 7.68
N LEU A 13 -5.71 -6.66 6.68
CA LEU A 13 -5.17 -5.90 5.56
C LEU A 13 -5.97 -6.12 4.27
N GLN A 14 -6.13 -5.07 3.46
CA GLN A 14 -6.59 -5.16 2.07
C GLN A 14 -5.49 -5.70 1.14
N PHE A 15 -4.24 -5.34 1.41
CA PHE A 15 -3.10 -5.71 0.60
C PHE A 15 -2.80 -7.22 0.69
N PRO A 16 -2.35 -7.85 -0.41
CA PRO A 16 -2.24 -9.31 -0.48
C PRO A 16 -0.94 -9.83 0.17
N VAL A 17 -0.97 -10.13 1.48
CA VAL A 17 0.16 -10.67 2.26
C VAL A 17 0.80 -11.90 1.59
N GLY A 18 -0.01 -12.81 1.04
CA GLY A 18 0.49 -14.01 0.35
C GLY A 18 1.29 -13.68 -0.91
N ARG A 19 0.86 -12.66 -1.67
CA ARG A 19 1.54 -12.22 -2.89
C ARG A 19 2.83 -11.47 -2.55
N VAL A 20 2.81 -10.61 -1.53
CA VAL A 20 4.01 -9.94 -1.02
C VAL A 20 5.05 -10.97 -0.57
N HIS A 21 4.64 -12.01 0.17
CA HIS A 21 5.57 -13.09 0.57
C HIS A 21 6.19 -13.79 -0.64
N ARG A 22 5.41 -14.07 -1.68
CA ARG A 22 5.91 -14.67 -2.92
C ARG A 22 6.95 -13.77 -3.58
N TYR A 23 6.67 -12.47 -3.72
CA TYR A 23 7.63 -11.52 -4.30
C TYR A 23 8.91 -11.37 -3.49
N LEU A 24 8.83 -11.37 -2.15
CA LEU A 24 10.02 -11.37 -1.29
C LEU A 24 10.90 -12.61 -1.53
N LYS A 25 10.31 -13.79 -1.73
CA LYS A 25 11.06 -15.01 -2.07
C LYS A 25 11.65 -14.95 -3.49
N SER A 26 10.86 -14.51 -4.47
CA SER A 26 11.30 -14.42 -5.87
C SER A 26 12.42 -13.40 -6.06
N GLY A 27 12.44 -12.33 -5.25
CA GLY A 27 13.50 -11.32 -5.28
C GLY A 27 14.84 -11.77 -4.70
N LYS A 28 14.91 -12.96 -4.08
CA LYS A 28 16.14 -13.52 -3.47
C LYS A 28 16.85 -12.57 -2.48
N TYR A 29 16.08 -11.75 -1.75
CA TYR A 29 16.63 -10.78 -0.78
C TYR A 29 17.33 -11.44 0.42
N ALA A 30 16.94 -12.68 0.75
CA ALA A 30 17.57 -13.52 1.77
C ALA A 30 17.27 -14.99 1.47
N GLU A 31 18.05 -15.91 2.05
CA GLU A 31 17.82 -17.36 1.92
C GLU A 31 16.46 -17.78 2.51
N ARG A 32 16.06 -17.15 3.63
CA ARG A 32 14.79 -17.41 4.32
C ARG A 32 14.04 -16.10 4.56
N ILE A 33 12.74 -16.13 4.30
CA ILE A 33 11.82 -15.02 4.62
C ILE A 33 10.94 -15.43 5.79
N GLY A 34 11.01 -14.68 6.89
CA GLY A 34 10.18 -14.91 8.07
C GLY A 34 8.69 -14.67 7.80
N ALA A 35 7.81 -15.36 8.53
CA ALA A 35 6.37 -15.28 8.30
C ALA A 35 5.79 -13.87 8.57
N GLY A 36 6.39 -13.10 9.49
CA GLY A 36 5.97 -11.74 9.84
C GLY A 36 6.38 -10.67 8.81
N ALA A 37 7.50 -10.86 8.11
CA ALA A 37 8.02 -9.90 7.14
C ALA A 37 7.00 -9.46 6.07
N PRO A 38 6.30 -10.37 5.36
CA PRO A 38 5.30 -9.97 4.38
C PRO A 38 4.03 -9.35 4.97
N VAL A 39 3.74 -9.59 6.26
CA VAL A 39 2.61 -8.93 6.93
C VAL A 39 2.96 -7.47 7.17
N TYR A 40 4.13 -7.23 7.76
CA TYR A 40 4.63 -5.88 8.05
C TYR A 40 4.79 -5.06 6.76
N LEU A 41 5.45 -5.61 5.74
CA LEU A 41 5.62 -4.92 4.46
C LEU A 41 4.27 -4.63 3.78
N ALA A 42 3.32 -5.58 3.80
CA ALA A 42 1.99 -5.33 3.24
C ALA A 42 1.27 -4.20 3.99
N ALA A 43 1.38 -4.14 5.32
CA ALA A 43 0.79 -3.07 6.12
C ALA A 43 1.40 -1.70 5.80
N VAL A 44 2.73 -1.60 5.68
CA VAL A 44 3.42 -0.36 5.30
C VAL A 44 3.01 0.10 3.90
N LEU A 45 2.97 -0.81 2.93
CA LEU A 45 2.53 -0.49 1.58
C LEU A 45 1.07 -0.03 1.53
N GLU A 46 0.19 -0.66 2.32
CA GLU A 46 -1.22 -0.27 2.43
C GLU A 46 -1.37 1.11 3.06
N TYR A 47 -0.64 1.39 4.14
CA TYR A 47 -0.62 2.69 4.80
C TYR A 47 -0.17 3.81 3.86
N LEU A 48 0.99 3.66 3.22
CA LEU A 48 1.50 4.66 2.27
C LEU A 48 0.55 4.87 1.08
N SER A 49 -0.07 3.80 0.59
CA SER A 49 -1.05 3.90 -0.49
C SER A 49 -2.30 4.65 -0.05
N ALA A 50 -2.79 4.40 1.17
CA ALA A 50 -3.94 5.09 1.74
C ALA A 50 -3.67 6.59 1.89
N GLU A 51 -2.52 6.97 2.45
CA GLU A 51 -2.11 8.36 2.64
C GLU A 51 -2.07 9.13 1.32
N VAL A 52 -1.39 8.58 0.31
CA VAL A 52 -1.30 9.21 -1.02
C VAL A 52 -2.67 9.33 -1.67
N LEU A 53 -3.54 8.32 -1.53
CA LEU A 53 -4.89 8.33 -2.10
C LEU A 53 -5.82 9.32 -1.40
N GLU A 54 -5.67 9.50 -0.09
CA GLU A 54 -6.42 10.49 0.69
C GLU A 54 -6.08 11.90 0.23
N LEU A 55 -4.79 12.25 0.20
CA LEU A 55 -4.32 13.56 -0.25
C LEU A 55 -4.66 13.83 -1.72
N ALA A 56 -4.48 12.84 -2.60
CA ALA A 56 -4.84 12.98 -4.01
C ALA A 56 -6.36 13.06 -4.22
N GLY A 57 -7.14 12.41 -3.37
CA GLY A 57 -8.60 12.51 -3.33
C GLY A 57 -9.08 13.91 -2.94
N ASN A 58 -8.45 14.50 -1.94
CA ASN A 58 -8.71 15.90 -1.53
C ASN A 58 -8.36 16.87 -2.67
N ALA A 59 -7.17 16.73 -3.27
CA ALA A 59 -6.78 17.54 -4.42
C ALA A 59 -7.74 17.39 -5.63
N ALA A 60 -8.30 16.19 -5.84
CA ALA A 60 -9.32 15.99 -6.88
C ALA A 60 -10.62 16.73 -6.57
N ARG A 61 -11.08 16.65 -5.31
CA ARG A 61 -12.30 17.30 -4.82
C ARG A 61 -12.19 18.82 -4.90
N ASP A 62 -11.05 19.40 -4.51
CA ASP A 62 -10.80 20.84 -4.58
C ASP A 62 -10.83 21.35 -6.03
N ASN A 63 -10.36 20.54 -6.97
CA ASN A 63 -10.45 20.80 -8.41
C ASN A 63 -11.83 20.45 -9.02
N LYS A 64 -12.83 20.15 -8.19
CA LYS A 64 -14.21 19.78 -8.58
C LYS A 64 -14.22 18.58 -9.54
N LYS A 65 -13.34 17.60 -9.33
CA LYS A 65 -13.26 16.36 -10.10
C LYS A 65 -13.66 15.17 -9.23
N SER A 66 -14.39 14.23 -9.81
CA SER A 66 -14.77 12.95 -9.17
C SER A 66 -13.74 11.83 -9.37
N ARG A 67 -12.69 12.07 -10.17
CA ARG A 67 -11.65 11.09 -10.49
C ARG A 67 -10.26 11.66 -10.22
N ILE A 68 -9.43 10.87 -9.54
CA ILE A 68 -8.01 11.15 -9.35
C ILE A 68 -7.29 11.00 -10.71
N ILE A 69 -6.47 11.99 -11.07
CA ILE A 69 -5.60 11.98 -12.26
C ILE A 69 -4.14 12.19 -11.82
N PRO A 70 -3.14 11.97 -12.69
CA PRO A 70 -1.73 12.13 -12.34
C PRO A 70 -1.39 13.48 -11.69
N ARG A 71 -2.03 14.59 -12.13
CA ARG A 71 -1.85 15.92 -11.53
C ARG A 71 -2.23 15.96 -10.03
N HIS A 72 -3.30 15.28 -9.63
CA HIS A 72 -3.71 15.28 -8.22
C HIS A 72 -2.72 14.51 -7.34
N ILE A 73 -2.16 13.41 -7.87
CA ILE A 73 -1.09 12.65 -7.19
C ILE A 73 0.17 13.51 -7.06
N GLN A 74 0.56 14.22 -8.13
CA GLN A 74 1.70 15.13 -8.07
C GLN A 74 1.52 16.23 -7.03
N LEU A 75 0.34 16.85 -6.97
CA LEU A 75 0.04 17.89 -5.97
C LEU A 75 0.07 17.32 -4.55
N ALA A 76 -0.53 16.15 -4.34
CA ALA A 76 -0.51 15.46 -3.04
C ALA A 76 0.93 15.21 -2.55
N VAL A 77 1.77 14.62 -3.39
CA VAL A 77 3.17 14.31 -3.01
C VAL A 77 4.01 15.57 -2.81
N ARG A 78 3.86 16.60 -3.66
CA ARG A 78 4.69 17.82 -3.58
C ARG A 78 4.33 18.74 -2.41
N ASN A 79 3.07 18.74 -1.99
CA ASN A 79 2.58 19.60 -0.93
C ASN A 79 2.71 18.97 0.46
N ASP A 80 2.96 17.67 0.53
CA ASP A 80 3.25 16.97 1.78
C ASP A 80 4.76 16.85 1.98
N GLU A 81 5.25 17.34 3.13
CA GLU A 81 6.70 17.45 3.39
C GLU A 81 7.37 16.08 3.52
N GLU A 82 6.69 15.11 4.13
CA GLU A 82 7.24 13.78 4.37
C GLU A 82 7.26 12.97 3.05
N LEU A 83 6.17 12.99 2.29
CA LEU A 83 6.07 12.32 1.00
C LEU A 83 6.97 12.94 -0.06
N ASN A 84 7.22 14.25 -0.03
CA ASN A 84 8.14 14.90 -0.96
C ASN A 84 9.62 14.55 -0.67
N LYS A 85 9.94 14.13 0.57
CA LYS A 85 11.29 13.75 1.00
C LYS A 85 11.60 12.27 0.81
N LEU A 86 10.58 11.41 0.83
CA LEU A 86 10.70 9.96 0.69
C LEU A 86 11.32 9.55 -0.67
#